data_AF-A0A9N9JNH2-F1
#
_entry.id   AF-A0A9N9JNH2-F1
#
_cell.length_a   1.000
_cell.length_b   1.000
_cell.length_c   1.000
_cell.angle_alpha   90.00
_cell.angle_beta   90.00
_cell.angle_gamma   90.00
#
_symmetry.space_group_name_H-M   'P 1'
#
loop_
_entity.id
_entity.type
_entity.pdbx_description
1 polymer ?
#
loop_
_entity_poly.entity_id
_entity_poly.type
_entity_poly.pdbx_seq_one_letter_code
_entity_poly.pdbx_strand_id
1 'polypeptide(L)' 'GSTLKQFNIKEFDSVQCENRKIIAHGGFSHVYSIVFQGKSYALKRLNKNDNEASKLLKRE' A
#
# COMPACT_ATOMS: atom_id res chain seq x y z
N GLY A 1 13.61 -16.74 -4.13
CA GLY A 1 13.73 -15.31 -3.78
C GLY A 1 12.34 -14.70 -3.81
N SER A 2 11.96 -13.87 -2.83
CA SER A 2 10.63 -13.26 -2.79
C SER A 2 10.41 -12.35 -4.01
N THR A 3 9.20 -12.38 -4.58
CA THR A 3 8.80 -11.57 -5.74
C THR A 3 9.13 -10.08 -5.56
N LEU A 4 9.13 -9.57 -4.33
CA LEU A 4 9.48 -8.17 -4.02
C LEU A 4 10.93 -7.81 -4.38
N LYS A 5 11.87 -8.74 -4.18
CA LYS A 5 13.28 -8.51 -4.52
C LYS A 5 13.51 -8.38 -6.03
N GLN A 6 12.71 -9.08 -6.84
CA GLN A 6 12.78 -8.99 -8.31
C GLN A 6 12.42 -7.59 -8.82
N PHE A 7 11.52 -6.89 -8.12
CA PHE A 7 11.03 -5.56 -8.51
C PHE A 7 11.67 -4.42 -7.68
N ASN A 8 12.71 -4.70 -6.89
CA ASN A 8 13.34 -3.73 -5.98
C ASN A 8 12.35 -3.03 -5.03
N ILE A 9 11.28 -3.74 -4.66
CA ILE A 9 10.27 -3.24 -3.73
C ILE A 9 10.75 -3.53 -2.31
N LYS A 10 10.90 -2.48 -1.51
CA LYS A 10 11.22 -2.61 -0.08
C LYS A 10 9.97 -3.07 0.67
N GLU A 11 10.16 -3.99 1.60
CA GLU A 11 9.09 -4.35 2.53
C GLU A 11 8.72 -3.16 3.40
N PHE A 12 7.42 -3.01 3.63
CA PHE A 12 6.85 -1.93 4.41
C PHE A 12 6.28 -2.51 5.72
N ASP A 13 6.83 -2.07 6.84
CA ASP A 13 6.32 -2.44 8.16
C ASP A 13 5.17 -1.52 8.57
N SER A 14 3.95 -2.02 8.44
CA SER A 14 2.74 -1.26 8.78
C SER A 14 2.58 -0.96 10.27
N VAL A 15 3.36 -1.59 11.16
CA VAL A 15 3.30 -1.34 12.61
C VAL A 15 3.86 0.05 12.96
N GLN A 16 4.76 0.58 12.11
CA GLN A 16 5.39 1.89 12.31
C GLN A 16 4.58 3.06 11.70
N CYS A 17 3.32 2.83 11.31
CA CYS A 17 2.47 3.90 10.77
C CYS A 17 1.61 4.55 11.85
N GLU A 18 1.60 5.88 11.86
CA GLU A 18 0.83 6.70 12.78
C GLU A 18 -0.18 7.56 12.01
N ASN A 19 -1.14 8.16 12.74
CA ASN A 19 -2.10 9.15 12.22
C ASN A 19 -2.86 8.69 10.96
N ARG A 20 -3.24 7.42 10.94
CA ARG A 20 -3.90 6.81 9.79
C ARG A 20 -5.31 7.36 9.60
N LYS A 21 -5.53 8.10 8.51
CA LYS A 21 -6.85 8.64 8.13
C LYS A 21 -7.18 8.28 6.68
N ILE A 22 -8.39 7.82 6.39
CA ILE A 22 -8.84 7.61 5.00
C ILE A 22 -8.93 8.95 4.29
N ILE A 23 -8.33 9.03 3.10
CA ILE A 23 -8.37 10.22 2.23
C ILE A 23 -9.02 9.95 0.88
N ALA A 24 -9.10 8.70 0.43
CA ALA A 24 -9.83 8.35 -0.79
C ALA A 24 -10.29 6.88 -0.81
N HIS A 25 -11.32 6.64 -1.62
CA HIS A 25 -11.83 5.32 -1.96
C HIS A 25 -11.65 5.10 -3.47
N GLY A 26 -11.13 3.95 -3.85
CA GLY A 26 -11.11 3.46 -5.23
C GLY A 26 -11.82 2.12 -5.32
N GLY A 27 -12.19 1.70 -6.54
CA GLY A 27 -12.98 0.47 -6.75
C GLY A 27 -12.41 -0.78 -6.07
N PHE A 28 -11.09 -0.89 -5.97
CA PHE A 28 -10.39 -2.05 -5.37
C PHE A 28 -9.42 -1.67 -4.24
N SER A 29 -9.47 -0.42 -3.77
CA SER A 29 -8.49 0.05 -2.79
C SER A 29 -8.99 1.20 -1.94
N HIS A 30 -8.38 1.38 -0.78
CA HIS A 30 -8.56 2.54 0.08
C HIS A 30 -7.23 3.27 0.21
N VAL A 31 -7.22 4.60 0.08
CA VAL A 31 -6.03 5.41 0.29
C VAL A 31 -6.12 6.09 1.66
N TYR A 32 -5.06 5.95 2.45
CA TYR A 32 -4.92 6.55 3.75
C TYR A 32 -3.80 7.60 3.71
N SER A 33 -3.99 8.73 4.38
CA SER A 33 -2.87 9.55 4.86
C SER A 33 -2.29 8.86 6.09
N ILE A 34 -0.96 8.75 6.14
CA ILE A 34 -0.20 8.20 7.26
C ILE A 34 1.04 9.06 7.52
N VAL A 35 1.57 8.94 8.74
CA VAL A 35 2.95 9.32 9.05
C VAL A 35 3.78 8.04 9.20
N PHE A 36 4.92 7.98 8.54
CA PHE A 36 5.87 6.87 8.63
C PHE A 36 7.29 7.45 8.74
N GLN A 37 8.03 7.07 9.78
CA GLN A 37 9.36 7.61 10.08
C GLN A 37 9.42 9.14 10.07
N GLY A 38 8.41 9.78 10.66
CA GLY A 38 8.30 11.25 10.75
C GLY A 38 7.94 11.97 9.45
N LYS A 39 7.66 11.25 8.36
CA LYS A 39 7.27 11.82 7.06
C LYS A 39 5.84 11.43 6.69
N SER A 40 5.13 12.33 6.01
CA SER A 40 3.76 12.10 5.55
C SER A 40 3.73 11.35 4.23
N TYR A 41 2.89 10.31 4.13
CA TYR A 41 2.73 9.48 2.94
C TYR A 41 1.26 9.19 2.64
N ALA A 42 0.99 8.80 1.39
CA ALA A 42 -0.26 8.17 0.97
C ALA A 42 -0.07 6.64 0.93
N LEU A 43 -0.82 5.92 1.75
CA LEU A 43 -0.85 4.46 1.81
C LEU A 43 -2.06 3.94 1.03
N LYS A 44 -1.82 3.34 -0.14
CA LYS A 44 -2.84 2.65 -0.92
C LYS A 44 -2.94 1.19 -0.48
N ARG A 45 -4.06 0.82 0.15
CA ARG A 45 -4.34 -0.54 0.61
C ARG A 45 -5.34 -1.21 -0.32
N LEU A 46 -4.97 -2.36 -0.86
CA LEU A 46 -5.86 -3.20 -1.67
C LEU A 46 -6.88 -3.92 -0.79
N ASN A 47 -8.08 -4.12 -1.31
CA ASN A 47 -9.11 -4.92 -0.65
C ASN A 47 -8.70 -6.40 -0.66
N LYS A 48 -8.88 -7.11 0.47
CA LYS A 48 -8.34 -8.47 0.71
C LYS A 48 -8.83 -9.55 -0.28
N ASN A 49 -9.93 -9.31 -0.99
CA ASN A 49 -10.59 -10.33 -1.81
C ASN A 49 -10.31 -10.21 -3.31
N ASP A 50 -9.61 -9.17 -3.77
CA ASP A 50 -9.40 -8.95 -5.20
C ASP A 50 -8.03 -9.45 -5.63
N ASN A 51 -7.95 -10.75 -5.95
CA ASN A 51 -6.78 -11.35 -6.61
C ASN A 51 -6.40 -10.58 -7.88
N GLU A 52 -7.38 -9.99 -8.57
CA GLU A 52 -7.18 -9.16 -9.75
C GLU A 52 -6.50 -7.81 -9.44
N ALA A 53 -6.77 -7.21 -8.27
CA ALA A 53 -6.14 -5.95 -7.87
C ALA A 53 -4.61 -6.09 -7.71
N SER A 54 -4.16 -7.25 -7.21
CA SER A 54 -2.74 -7.56 -7.07
C SER A 54 -2.02 -7.74 -8.43
N LYS A 55 -2.75 -8.13 -9.47
CA LYS A 55 -2.23 -8.28 -10.84
C LYS A 55 -2.16 -6.93 -11.56
N LEU A 56 -3.15 -6.06 -11.34
CA LEU A 56 -3.22 -4.73 -11.95
C LEU A 56 -2.10 -3.81 -11.46
N LEU A 57 -1.70 -3.91 -10.18
CA LEU A 57 -0.64 -3.08 -9.61
C LEU A 57 0.77 -3.42 -10.12
N LYS A 58 0.95 -4.57 -10.80
CA LYS A 58 2.24 -4.98 -11.38
C LYS A 58 2.47 -4.42 -12.80
N ARG A 59 1.50 -3.69 -13.35
CA ARG A 59 1.52 -3.18 -14.74
C ARG A 59 1.71 -1.67 -14.87
N GLU A 60 1.81 -0.96 -13.75
CA GLU A 60 2.24 0.46 -13.69
C GLU A 60 3.71 0.51 -13.25
#